data_AF-A0A950VW84-F1
#
_entry.id   AF-A0A950VW84-F1
#
_cell.length_a   1.000
_cell.length_b   1.000
_cell.length_c   1.000
_cell.angle_alpha   90.00
_cell.angle_beta   90.00
_cell.angle_gamma   90.00
#
_symmetry.space_group_name_H-M   'P 1'
#
loop_
_entity.id
_entity.type
_entity.pdbx_description
1 polymer ?
#
loop_
_entity_poly.entity_id
_entity_poly.type
_entity_poly.pdbx_seq_one_letter_code
_entity_poly.pdbx_strand_id
1 'polypeptide(L)'
;MRSALAIAVAVLAALPAVLVRSGNLAAPVEVATLFYGVAIVGAAFAMSWAAEAAEHDIPRALALTVVALLAVFPEYAVDIVFAFKAGADPSFAPYATANMTGSNRLLLGLGWPTVSVLAWLARGQRQIRLTRDAVLPLLFLGIATLYSFSLPLRASISPIDSVILIAVFGVYALLAARQGTQEPDLIGPAARIGRLPTAARRLSVLALFVFAGVVIALSAEPFADGLVHTGARLGIDEFLLVQWLAPLASETPEFLVAALLALRGKAVTGITL
;
A
#
# COMPACT_ATOMS: atom_id res chain seq x y z
N MET A 1 -23.72 -1.99 -11.71
CA MET A 1 -22.99 -1.51 -12.90
C MET A 1 -21.67 -0.83 -12.53
N ARG A 2 -21.68 0.21 -11.67
CA ARG A 2 -20.47 0.94 -11.25
C ARG A 2 -19.32 0.09 -10.70
N SER A 3 -19.60 -0.88 -9.82
CA SER A 3 -18.53 -1.73 -9.24
C SER A 3 -17.86 -2.66 -10.26
N ALA A 4 -18.62 -3.18 -11.24
CA ALA A 4 -18.04 -4.03 -12.29
C ALA A 4 -17.15 -3.21 -13.23
N LEU A 5 -17.58 -1.98 -13.55
CA LEU A 5 -16.76 -1.05 -14.31
C LEU A 5 -15.46 -0.71 -13.57
N ALA A 6 -15.51 -0.47 -12.26
CA ALA A 6 -14.31 -0.21 -11.46
C ALA A 6 -13.32 -1.38 -11.51
N ILE A 7 -13.80 -2.62 -11.35
CA ILE A 7 -12.97 -3.82 -11.48
C ILE A 7 -12.38 -3.92 -12.90
N ALA A 8 -13.19 -3.70 -13.93
CA ALA A 8 -12.72 -3.75 -15.31
C ALA A 8 -11.64 -2.67 -15.58
N VAL A 9 -11.83 -1.44 -15.11
CA VAL A 9 -10.86 -0.36 -15.25
C VAL A 9 -9.56 -0.70 -14.53
N ALA A 10 -9.61 -1.20 -13.30
CA ALA A 10 -8.43 -1.60 -12.54
C ALA A 10 -7.63 -2.71 -13.26
N VAL A 11 -8.33 -3.69 -13.85
CA VAL A 11 -7.70 -4.76 -14.63
C VAL A 11 -7.12 -4.23 -15.95
N LEU A 12 -7.87 -3.41 -16.67
CA LEU A 12 -7.45 -2.84 -17.96
C LEU A 12 -6.31 -1.83 -17.81
N ALA A 13 -6.16 -1.20 -16.65
CA ALA A 13 -5.03 -0.33 -16.33
C ALA A 13 -3.68 -1.04 -16.42
N ALA A 14 -3.65 -2.37 -16.27
CA ALA A 14 -2.42 -3.16 -16.43
C ALA A 14 -2.05 -3.43 -17.90
N LEU A 15 -2.99 -3.28 -18.85
CA LEU A 15 -2.78 -3.66 -20.24
C LEU A 15 -1.61 -2.92 -20.90
N PRO A 16 -1.46 -1.59 -20.78
CA PRO A 16 -0.32 -0.89 -21.38
C PRO A 16 1.03 -1.38 -20.85
N ALA A 17 1.14 -1.63 -19.55
CA ALA A 17 2.37 -2.15 -18.93
C ALA A 17 2.71 -3.55 -19.46
N VAL A 18 1.71 -4.44 -19.59
CA VAL A 18 1.91 -5.79 -20.14
C VAL A 18 2.36 -5.73 -21.61
N LEU A 19 1.77 -4.85 -22.41
CA LEU A 19 2.14 -4.66 -23.81
C LEU A 19 3.58 -4.14 -23.95
N VAL A 20 3.99 -3.19 -23.11
CA VAL A 20 5.39 -2.72 -23.09
C VAL A 20 6.33 -3.83 -22.64
N ARG A 21 6.01 -4.54 -21.56
CA ARG A 21 6.87 -5.60 -21.00
C ARG A 21 7.05 -6.78 -21.96
N SER A 22 6.03 -7.09 -22.75
CA SER A 22 6.07 -8.16 -23.75
C SER A 22 6.72 -7.74 -25.08
N GLY A 23 7.14 -6.48 -25.22
CA GLY A 23 7.73 -5.94 -26.45
C GLY A 23 6.72 -5.66 -27.57
N ASN A 24 5.42 -5.78 -27.29
CA ASN A 24 4.34 -5.52 -28.25
C ASN A 24 4.02 -4.02 -28.39
N LEU A 25 4.47 -3.19 -27.46
CA LEU A 25 4.35 -1.73 -27.50
C LEU A 25 5.69 -1.08 -27.19
N ALA A 26 6.25 -0.35 -28.16
CA ALA A 26 7.42 0.48 -27.93
C ALA A 26 7.00 1.80 -27.28
N ALA A 27 7.60 2.13 -26.13
CA ALA A 27 7.38 3.39 -25.43
C ALA A 27 8.71 3.95 -24.93
N PRO A 28 8.91 5.28 -24.96
CA PRO A 28 10.00 5.91 -24.22
C PRO A 28 9.95 5.53 -22.74
N VAL A 29 11.10 5.50 -22.08
CA VAL A 29 11.24 5.08 -20.67
C VAL A 29 10.31 5.86 -19.73
N GLU A 30 10.10 7.15 -19.98
CA GLU A 30 9.24 8.01 -19.17
C GLU A 30 7.77 7.58 -19.26
N VAL A 31 7.32 7.24 -20.48
CA VAL A 31 5.96 6.76 -20.75
C VAL A 31 5.77 5.32 -20.26
N ALA A 32 6.78 4.47 -20.44
CA ALA A 32 6.78 3.11 -19.90
C ALA A 32 6.67 3.13 -18.36
N THR A 33 7.42 4.00 -17.69
CA THR A 33 7.37 4.20 -16.23
C THR A 33 5.96 4.56 -15.78
N LEU A 34 5.31 5.49 -16.49
CA LEU A 34 3.92 5.85 -16.21
C LEU A 34 2.97 4.64 -16.36
N PHE A 35 3.12 3.85 -17.42
CA PHE A 35 2.30 2.65 -17.60
C PHE A 35 2.50 1.62 -16.49
N TYR A 36 3.74 1.38 -16.06
CA TYR A 36 4.00 0.49 -14.93
C TYR A 36 3.41 1.03 -13.62
N GLY A 37 3.52 2.33 -13.35
CA GLY A 37 2.90 2.96 -12.17
C GLY A 37 1.38 2.84 -12.18
N VAL A 38 0.73 3.09 -13.33
CA VAL A 38 -0.72 2.92 -13.50
C VAL A 38 -1.15 1.47 -13.32
N ALA A 39 -0.34 0.51 -13.79
CA ALA A 39 -0.58 -0.91 -13.58
C ALA A 39 -0.47 -1.30 -12.10
N ILE A 40 0.52 -0.77 -11.38
CA ILE A 40 0.67 -0.95 -9.93
C ILE A 40 -0.56 -0.40 -9.19
N VAL A 41 -1.01 0.81 -9.50
CA VAL A 41 -2.22 1.41 -8.90
C VAL A 41 -3.46 0.53 -9.15
N GLY A 42 -3.66 0.07 -10.39
CA GLY A 42 -4.78 -0.81 -10.73
C GLY A 42 -4.73 -2.15 -10.00
N ALA A 43 -3.55 -2.76 -9.91
CA ALA A 43 -3.32 -3.98 -9.17
C ALA A 43 -3.53 -3.80 -7.65
N ALA A 44 -3.08 -2.67 -7.09
CA ALA A 44 -3.25 -2.33 -5.69
C ALA A 44 -4.74 -2.21 -5.31
N PHE A 45 -5.57 -1.58 -6.16
CA PHE A 45 -7.02 -1.57 -5.98
C PHE A 45 -7.63 -2.98 -6.03
N ALA A 46 -7.24 -3.79 -7.02
CA ALA A 46 -7.72 -5.17 -7.15
C ALA A 46 -7.36 -6.01 -5.92
N MET A 47 -6.13 -5.85 -5.40
CA MET A 47 -5.62 -6.51 -4.20
C MET A 47 -6.39 -6.07 -2.95
N SER A 48 -6.59 -4.77 -2.75
CA SER A 48 -7.39 -4.22 -1.64
C SER A 48 -8.82 -4.77 -1.64
N TRP A 49 -9.52 -4.77 -2.80
CA TRP A 49 -10.88 -5.33 -2.87
C TRP A 49 -10.93 -6.84 -2.65
N ALA A 50 -9.90 -7.57 -3.09
CA ALA A 50 -9.79 -9.00 -2.83
C ALA A 50 -9.58 -9.26 -1.33
N ALA A 51 -8.75 -8.46 -0.67
CA ALA A 51 -8.43 -8.60 0.73
C ALA A 51 -9.65 -8.27 1.62
N GLU A 52 -10.34 -7.15 1.37
CA GLU A 52 -11.62 -6.83 2.03
C GLU A 52 -12.65 -7.95 1.84
N ALA A 53 -12.84 -8.44 0.61
CA ALA A 53 -13.80 -9.52 0.34
C ALA A 53 -13.40 -10.86 0.99
N ALA A 54 -12.09 -11.10 1.16
CA ALA A 54 -11.57 -12.30 1.81
C ALA A 54 -11.88 -12.34 3.31
N GLU A 55 -12.06 -11.19 3.97
CA GLU A 55 -12.40 -11.12 5.39
C GLU A 55 -13.69 -11.87 5.74
N HIS A 56 -14.60 -12.04 4.77
CA HIS A 56 -15.81 -12.83 4.93
C HIS A 56 -15.53 -14.34 5.09
N ASP A 57 -14.41 -14.84 4.56
CA ASP A 57 -14.10 -16.27 4.47
C ASP A 57 -12.97 -16.74 5.39
N ILE A 58 -12.17 -15.82 5.94
CA ILE A 58 -10.99 -16.16 6.76
C ILE A 58 -11.23 -15.86 8.25
N PRO A 59 -10.57 -16.59 9.16
CA PRO A 59 -10.65 -16.30 10.57
C PRO A 59 -10.21 -14.87 10.86
N ARG A 60 -10.95 -14.17 11.72
CA ARG A 60 -10.74 -12.77 12.11
C ARG A 60 -9.30 -12.43 12.50
N ALA A 61 -8.65 -13.33 13.24
CA ALA A 61 -7.26 -13.21 13.65
C ALA A 61 -6.28 -13.17 12.46
N LEU A 62 -6.60 -13.88 11.37
CA LEU A 62 -5.80 -13.97 10.16
C LEU A 62 -6.10 -12.80 9.21
N ALA A 63 -7.36 -12.33 9.19
CA ALA A 63 -7.79 -11.19 8.40
C ALA A 63 -6.94 -9.96 8.70
N LEU A 64 -6.93 -9.49 9.95
CA LEU A 64 -6.27 -8.23 10.33
C LEU A 64 -4.82 -8.12 9.85
N THR A 65 -3.99 -9.14 10.08
CA THR A 65 -2.57 -9.05 9.75
C THR A 65 -2.29 -9.33 8.28
N VAL A 66 -2.90 -10.37 7.71
CA VAL A 66 -2.61 -10.78 6.34
C VAL A 66 -3.23 -9.81 5.35
N VAL A 67 -4.47 -9.36 5.58
CA VAL A 67 -5.15 -8.37 4.72
C VAL A 67 -4.45 -7.02 4.80
N ALA A 68 -4.06 -6.55 6.00
CA ALA A 68 -3.31 -5.30 6.10
C ALA A 68 -1.96 -5.36 5.37
N LEU A 69 -1.20 -6.45 5.55
CA LEU A 69 0.08 -6.60 4.84
C LEU A 69 -0.10 -6.69 3.32
N LEU A 70 -1.16 -7.35 2.86
CA LEU A 70 -1.49 -7.44 1.44
C LEU A 70 -1.96 -6.08 0.87
N ALA A 71 -2.63 -5.24 1.66
CA ALA A 71 -3.10 -3.93 1.20
C ALA A 71 -1.94 -3.01 0.81
N VAL A 72 -0.85 -3.03 1.58
CA VAL A 72 0.38 -2.26 1.34
C VAL A 72 1.46 -3.06 0.58
N PHE A 73 1.13 -4.25 0.07
CA PHE A 73 2.07 -5.09 -0.68
C PHE A 73 2.73 -4.40 -1.89
N PRO A 74 2.04 -3.55 -2.68
CA PRO A 74 2.68 -2.82 -3.77
C PRO A 74 3.86 -1.97 -3.30
N GLU A 75 3.76 -1.36 -2.12
CA GLU A 75 4.84 -0.58 -1.53
C GLU A 75 6.02 -1.48 -1.16
N TYR A 76 5.76 -2.59 -0.47
CA TYR A 76 6.79 -3.58 -0.18
C TYR A 76 7.48 -4.11 -1.45
N ALA A 77 6.74 -4.33 -2.54
CA ALA A 77 7.31 -4.84 -3.78
C ALA A 77 8.31 -3.85 -4.40
N VAL A 78 7.98 -2.56 -4.43
CA VAL A 78 8.87 -1.51 -4.93
C VAL A 78 10.09 -1.36 -4.00
N ASP A 79 9.89 -1.35 -2.69
CA ASP A 79 10.99 -1.21 -1.73
C ASP A 79 11.95 -2.42 -1.73
N ILE A 80 11.41 -3.64 -1.86
CA ILE A 80 12.19 -4.88 -2.01
C ILE A 80 13.06 -4.83 -3.26
N VAL A 81 12.57 -4.27 -4.37
CA VAL A 81 13.40 -4.10 -5.58
C VAL A 81 14.61 -3.22 -5.28
N PHE A 82 14.41 -2.08 -4.62
CA PHE A 82 15.52 -1.19 -4.27
C PHE A 82 16.48 -1.86 -3.29
N ALA A 83 15.97 -2.53 -2.26
CA ALA A 83 16.80 -3.25 -1.28
C ALA A 83 17.58 -4.42 -1.90
N PHE A 84 16.96 -5.18 -2.81
CA PHE A 84 17.60 -6.28 -3.51
C PHE A 84 18.71 -5.76 -4.44
N LYS A 85 18.44 -4.69 -5.18
CA LYS A 85 19.44 -4.01 -6.01
C LYS A 85 20.58 -3.44 -5.18
N ALA A 86 20.28 -2.87 -4.01
CA ALA A 86 21.29 -2.37 -3.07
C ALA A 86 22.28 -3.46 -2.61
N GLY A 87 21.84 -4.72 -2.55
CA GLY A 87 22.72 -5.86 -2.25
C GLY A 87 23.72 -6.19 -3.36
N ALA A 88 23.40 -5.87 -4.61
CA ALA A 88 24.29 -6.06 -5.76
C ALA A 88 25.10 -4.79 -6.08
N ASP A 89 24.47 -3.62 -5.98
CA ASP A 89 25.06 -2.31 -6.20
C ASP A 89 24.69 -1.36 -5.03
N PRO A 90 25.64 -1.05 -4.13
CA PRO A 90 25.40 -0.17 -3.00
C PRO A 90 24.88 1.24 -3.36
N SER A 91 24.99 1.67 -4.62
CA SER A 91 24.44 2.96 -5.08
C SER A 91 22.91 3.03 -4.94
N PHE A 92 22.21 1.89 -4.90
CA PHE A 92 20.77 1.80 -4.68
C PHE A 92 20.35 1.84 -3.20
N ALA A 93 21.29 1.72 -2.26
CA ALA A 93 20.96 1.70 -0.82
C ALA A 93 20.21 2.97 -0.34
N PRO A 94 20.56 4.19 -0.78
CA PRO A 94 19.80 5.39 -0.46
C PRO A 94 18.36 5.32 -0.95
N TYR A 95 18.09 4.72 -2.11
CA TYR A 95 16.74 4.62 -2.68
C TYR A 95 15.82 3.73 -1.86
N ALA A 96 16.32 2.60 -1.33
CA ALA A 96 15.54 1.76 -0.42
C ALA A 96 15.13 2.53 0.85
N THR A 97 16.06 3.27 1.46
CA THR A 97 15.72 4.07 2.65
C THR A 97 14.85 5.27 2.30
N ALA A 98 15.03 5.87 1.13
CA ALA A 98 14.22 6.98 0.62
C ALA A 98 12.77 6.55 0.44
N ASN A 99 12.53 5.43 -0.25
CA ASN A 99 11.20 4.91 -0.49
C ASN A 99 10.50 4.54 0.84
N MET A 100 11.16 3.73 1.68
CA MET A 100 10.66 3.36 3.01
C MET A 100 10.29 4.57 3.88
N THR A 101 11.17 5.58 3.99
CA THR A 101 10.88 6.78 4.78
C THR A 101 9.85 7.69 4.13
N GLY A 102 9.80 7.70 2.81
CA GLY A 102 8.84 8.38 1.97
C GLY A 102 7.40 7.94 2.23
N SER A 103 7.13 6.64 2.16
CA SER A 103 5.82 6.07 2.47
C SER A 103 5.35 6.47 3.88
N ASN A 104 6.19 6.25 4.90
CA ASN A 104 5.87 6.61 6.29
C ASN A 104 5.54 8.11 6.46
N ARG A 105 6.28 8.99 5.77
CA ARG A 105 6.05 10.44 5.81
C ARG A 105 4.79 10.84 5.06
N LEU A 106 4.48 10.21 3.93
CA LEU A 106 3.27 10.48 3.16
C LEU A 106 2.02 10.04 3.93
N LEU A 107 2.05 8.87 4.58
CA LEU A 107 0.94 8.39 5.39
C LEU A 107 0.62 9.36 6.53
N LEU A 108 1.62 9.71 7.34
CA LEU A 108 1.45 10.58 8.51
C LEU A 108 1.28 12.06 8.14
N GLY A 109 2.02 12.53 7.14
CA GLY A 109 2.09 13.95 6.75
C GLY A 109 1.05 14.37 5.73
N LEU A 110 0.47 13.43 4.97
CA LEU A 110 -0.49 13.71 3.92
C LEU A 110 -1.79 12.92 4.12
N GLY A 111 -1.73 11.63 4.46
CA GLY A 111 -2.91 10.79 4.69
C GLY A 111 -3.79 11.25 5.84
N TRP A 112 -3.28 11.19 7.07
CA TRP A 112 -4.04 11.56 8.26
C TRP A 112 -4.55 13.01 8.22
N PRO A 113 -3.75 14.01 7.77
CA PRO A 113 -4.25 15.37 7.60
C PRO A 113 -5.36 15.47 6.55
N THR A 114 -5.24 14.75 5.41
CA THR A 114 -6.28 14.74 4.37
C THR A 114 -7.60 14.21 4.93
N VAL A 115 -7.58 13.09 5.66
CA VAL A 115 -8.78 12.56 6.33
C VAL A 115 -9.38 13.57 7.29
N SER A 116 -8.54 14.23 8.09
CA SER A 116 -8.96 15.23 9.07
C SER A 116 -9.60 16.47 8.41
N VAL A 117 -8.98 16.99 7.36
CA VAL A 117 -9.46 18.14 6.59
C VAL A 117 -10.77 17.80 5.87
N LEU A 118 -10.88 16.62 5.25
CA LEU A 118 -12.11 16.20 4.59
C LEU A 118 -13.26 16.01 5.58
N ALA A 119 -12.98 15.43 6.76
CA ALA A 119 -13.98 15.31 7.83
C ALA A 119 -14.47 16.67 8.32
N TRP A 120 -13.57 17.66 8.44
CA TRP A 120 -13.92 19.02 8.78
C TRP A 120 -14.72 19.73 7.69
N LEU A 121 -14.25 19.71 6.44
CA LEU A 121 -14.90 20.42 5.33
C LEU A 121 -16.26 19.82 4.97
N ALA A 122 -16.36 18.49 4.90
CA ALA A 122 -17.59 17.83 4.45
C ALA A 122 -18.63 17.67 5.56
N ARG A 123 -18.21 17.65 6.84
CA ARG A 123 -19.11 17.30 7.97
C ARG A 123 -19.02 18.25 9.16
N GLY A 124 -18.13 19.25 9.14
CA GLY A 124 -17.91 20.15 10.26
C GLY A 124 -17.27 19.48 11.49
N GLN A 125 -16.68 18.28 11.34
CA GLN A 125 -16.06 17.57 12.47
C GLN A 125 -14.80 18.32 12.93
N ARG A 126 -14.84 18.91 14.12
CA ARG A 126 -13.71 19.65 14.70
C ARG A 126 -12.74 18.78 15.49
N GLN A 127 -13.16 17.57 15.86
CA GLN A 127 -12.38 16.63 16.65
C GLN A 127 -12.67 15.21 16.16
N ILE A 128 -11.62 14.44 15.91
CA ILE A 128 -11.72 13.00 15.66
C ILE A 128 -11.28 12.30 16.94
N ARG A 129 -12.23 11.67 17.62
CA ARG A 129 -11.97 10.95 18.87
C ARG A 129 -11.65 9.50 18.55
N LEU A 130 -10.39 9.12 18.73
CA LEU A 130 -9.94 7.74 18.57
C LEU A 130 -10.55 6.85 19.67
N THR A 131 -10.87 5.60 19.33
CA THR A 131 -11.36 4.60 20.27
C THR A 131 -10.20 3.92 21.00
N ARG A 132 -10.51 3.08 21.98
CA ARG A 132 -9.48 2.29 22.69
C ARG A 132 -8.72 1.32 21.79
N ASP A 133 -9.28 0.97 20.63
CA ASP A 133 -8.64 0.06 19.67
C ASP A 133 -7.35 0.67 19.08
N ALA A 134 -7.25 2.01 19.04
CA ALA A 134 -6.06 2.71 18.58
C ALA A 134 -4.88 2.65 19.58
N VAL A 135 -5.10 2.26 20.84
CA VAL A 135 -4.04 2.23 21.86
C VAL A 135 -2.94 1.24 21.51
N LEU A 136 -3.29 0.04 21.03
CA LEU A 136 -2.29 -0.98 20.69
C LEU A 136 -1.42 -0.55 19.50
N PRO A 137 -1.99 -0.13 18.33
CA PRO A 137 -1.19 0.38 17.23
C PRO A 137 -0.28 1.56 17.64
N LEU A 138 -0.81 2.53 18.39
CA LEU A 138 -0.04 3.70 18.83
C LEU A 138 1.10 3.33 19.79
N LEU A 139 0.91 2.34 20.67
CA LEU A 139 1.96 1.85 21.55
C LEU A 139 3.11 1.23 20.74
N PHE A 140 2.80 0.37 19.77
CA PHE A 140 3.81 -0.28 18.94
C PHE A 140 4.49 0.69 17.99
N LEU A 141 3.76 1.67 17.44
CA LEU A 141 4.32 2.80 16.71
C LEU A 141 5.32 3.58 17.57
N GLY A 142 4.97 3.84 18.84
CA GLY A 142 5.86 4.50 19.81
C GLY A 142 7.13 3.68 20.08
N ILE A 143 7.00 2.37 20.32
CA ILE A 143 8.15 1.46 20.54
C ILE A 143 9.07 1.46 19.32
N ALA A 144 8.50 1.27 18.12
CA ALA A 144 9.26 1.27 16.87
C ALA A 144 9.94 2.62 16.61
N THR A 145 9.28 3.73 16.93
CA THR A 145 9.84 5.08 16.80
C THR A 145 11.03 5.29 17.75
N LEU A 146 10.88 4.92 19.02
CA LEU A 146 11.96 5.03 20.01
C LEU A 146 13.18 4.21 19.61
N TYR A 147 12.96 2.99 19.10
CA TYR A 147 14.03 2.17 18.57
C TYR A 147 14.68 2.81 17.34
N SER A 148 13.87 3.35 16.42
CA SER A 148 14.33 3.93 15.15
C SER A 148 15.20 5.18 15.34
N PHE A 149 15.06 5.93 16.44
CA PHE A 149 15.99 7.04 16.76
C PHE A 149 17.44 6.59 16.94
N SER A 150 17.69 5.31 17.20
CA SER A 150 19.05 4.75 17.28
C SER A 150 19.70 4.50 15.90
N LEU A 151 18.92 4.45 14.82
CA LEU A 151 19.42 4.11 13.48
C LEU A 151 20.26 5.23 12.87
N PRO A 152 19.82 6.52 12.89
CA PRO A 152 20.64 7.62 12.40
C PRO A 152 21.97 7.77 13.15
N LEU A 153 21.99 7.47 14.45
CA LEU A 153 23.21 7.52 15.28
C LEU A 153 24.25 6.49 14.84
N ARG A 154 23.79 5.36 14.31
CA ARG A 154 24.65 4.26 13.82
C ARG A 154 24.92 4.35 12.32
N ALA A 155 24.19 5.20 11.59
CA ALA A 155 24.24 5.34 10.13
C ALA A 155 24.14 4.01 9.37
N SER A 156 23.44 3.03 9.93
CA SER A 156 23.28 1.69 9.34
C SER A 156 22.04 0.98 9.90
N ILE A 157 21.46 0.08 9.11
CA ILE A 157 20.44 -0.87 9.54
C ILE A 157 21.06 -2.27 9.47
N SER A 158 21.34 -2.85 10.63
CA SER A 158 21.94 -4.18 10.74
C SER A 158 20.88 -5.29 10.62
N PRO A 159 21.30 -6.55 10.40
CA PRO A 159 20.40 -7.69 10.48
C PRO A 159 19.72 -7.82 11.85
N ILE A 160 20.40 -7.41 12.92
CA ILE A 160 19.82 -7.40 14.28
C ILE A 160 18.68 -6.38 14.37
N ASP A 161 18.87 -5.20 13.78
CA ASP A 161 17.82 -4.17 13.73
C ASP A 161 16.59 -4.66 12.96
N SER A 162 16.83 -5.39 11.86
CA SER A 162 15.76 -6.02 11.06
C SER A 162 14.99 -7.07 11.88
N VAL A 163 15.68 -7.96 12.60
CA VAL A 163 15.04 -8.96 13.47
C VAL A 163 14.22 -8.29 14.57
N ILE A 164 14.75 -7.22 15.18
CA ILE A 164 14.04 -6.49 16.24
C ILE A 164 12.76 -5.84 15.68
N LEU A 165 12.84 -5.11 14.55
CA LEU A 165 11.68 -4.46 13.95
C LEU A 165 10.63 -5.47 13.48
N ILE A 166 11.05 -6.59 12.89
CA ILE A 166 10.16 -7.70 12.51
C ILE A 166 9.50 -8.31 13.75
N ALA A 167 10.25 -8.51 14.85
CA ALA A 167 9.70 -9.04 16.09
C ALA A 167 8.68 -8.09 16.72
N VAL A 168 8.94 -6.77 16.71
CA VAL A 168 7.99 -5.75 17.17
C VAL A 168 6.69 -5.83 16.37
N PHE A 169 6.76 -5.91 15.03
CA PHE A 169 5.58 -6.10 14.19
C PHE A 169 4.89 -7.45 14.43
N GLY A 170 5.63 -8.54 14.58
CA GLY A 170 5.09 -9.87 14.85
C GLY A 170 4.33 -9.93 16.17
N VAL A 171 4.88 -9.35 17.23
CA VAL A 171 4.19 -9.25 18.53
C VAL A 171 2.94 -8.37 18.41
N TYR A 172 3.03 -7.22 17.72
CA TYR A 172 1.86 -6.39 17.42
C TYR A 172 0.75 -7.18 16.73
N ALA A 173 1.08 -7.87 15.63
CA ALA A 173 0.14 -8.66 14.86
C ALA A 173 -0.55 -9.74 15.71
N LEU A 174 0.21 -10.48 16.53
CA LEU A 174 -0.32 -11.49 17.43
C LEU A 174 -1.27 -10.93 18.48
N LEU A 175 -1.00 -9.73 19.00
CA LEU A 175 -1.87 -9.06 19.97
C LEU A 175 -3.10 -8.43 19.30
N ALA A 176 -2.93 -7.83 18.13
CA ALA A 176 -4.01 -7.22 17.34
C ALA A 176 -5.02 -8.29 16.88
N ALA A 177 -4.54 -9.47 16.47
CA ALA A 177 -5.36 -10.61 16.09
C ALA A 177 -6.31 -11.12 17.21
N ARG A 178 -6.02 -10.79 18.48
CA ARG A 178 -6.85 -11.13 19.64
C ARG A 178 -7.92 -10.08 19.93
N GLN A 179 -7.84 -8.90 19.31
CA GLN A 179 -8.82 -7.85 19.50
C GLN A 179 -10.09 -8.13 18.70
N GLY A 180 -11.20 -7.59 19.20
CA GLY A 180 -12.48 -7.75 18.56
C GLY A 180 -12.70 -6.82 17.36
N THR A 181 -12.40 -7.24 16.13
CA THR A 181 -12.81 -6.58 14.86
C THR A 181 -14.31 -6.67 14.53
N GLN A 182 -14.98 -5.55 14.28
CA GLN A 182 -16.39 -5.56 13.83
C GLN A 182 -16.54 -6.28 12.47
N GLU A 183 -17.75 -6.75 12.14
CA GLU A 183 -18.03 -7.27 10.80
C GLU A 183 -17.65 -6.22 9.74
N PRO A 184 -16.93 -6.61 8.68
CA PRO A 184 -16.53 -5.66 7.65
C PRO A 184 -17.74 -5.11 6.91
N ASP A 185 -17.93 -3.79 6.97
CA ASP A 185 -18.91 -3.10 6.15
C ASP A 185 -18.36 -2.95 4.73
N LEU A 186 -18.50 -4.03 3.96
CA LEU A 186 -18.02 -4.09 2.58
C LEU A 186 -18.75 -3.05 1.72
N ILE A 187 -17.97 -2.28 0.97
CA ILE A 187 -18.50 -1.28 0.03
C ILE A 187 -18.00 -1.53 -1.40
N GLY A 188 -18.74 -1.03 -2.39
CA GLY A 188 -18.25 -0.96 -3.76
C GLY A 188 -17.92 -2.32 -4.41
N PRO A 189 -16.73 -2.49 -5.00
CA PRO A 189 -16.27 -3.75 -5.58
C PRO A 189 -16.15 -4.91 -4.59
N ALA A 190 -15.59 -4.68 -3.39
CA ALA A 190 -15.48 -5.70 -2.37
C ALA A 190 -16.86 -6.26 -1.97
N ALA A 191 -17.85 -5.39 -1.79
CA ALA A 191 -19.24 -5.80 -1.52
C ALA A 191 -19.85 -6.66 -2.64
N ARG A 192 -19.52 -6.34 -3.90
CA ARG A 192 -20.00 -7.13 -5.06
C ARG A 192 -19.42 -8.53 -5.04
N ILE A 193 -18.15 -8.68 -4.70
CA ILE A 193 -17.45 -9.97 -4.59
C ILE A 193 -17.97 -10.73 -3.37
N GLY A 194 -18.13 -10.06 -2.23
CA GLY A 194 -18.63 -10.63 -0.97
C GLY A 194 -20.01 -11.29 -1.08
N ARG A 195 -20.88 -10.74 -1.93
CA ARG A 195 -22.25 -11.26 -2.18
C ARG A 195 -22.31 -12.50 -3.07
N LEU A 196 -21.19 -12.91 -3.68
CA LEU A 196 -21.18 -14.13 -4.50
C LEU A 196 -21.32 -15.38 -3.62
N PRO A 197 -21.84 -16.51 -4.17
CA PRO A 197 -21.77 -17.80 -3.51
C PRO A 197 -20.33 -18.16 -3.15
N THR A 198 -20.12 -18.88 -2.05
CA THR A 198 -18.80 -19.12 -1.45
C THR A 198 -17.72 -19.57 -2.44
N ALA A 199 -18.02 -20.52 -3.34
CA ALA A 199 -17.06 -20.99 -4.32
C ALA A 199 -16.66 -19.90 -5.33
N ALA A 200 -17.64 -19.16 -5.87
CA ALA A 200 -17.40 -18.07 -6.81
C ALA A 200 -16.69 -16.89 -6.16
N ARG A 201 -17.03 -16.58 -4.90
CA ARG A 201 -16.35 -15.55 -4.10
C ARG A 201 -14.87 -15.88 -3.92
N ARG A 202 -14.56 -17.08 -3.40
CA ARG A 202 -13.17 -17.53 -3.18
C ARG A 202 -12.36 -17.57 -4.46
N LEU A 203 -12.96 -18.06 -5.56
CA LEU A 203 -12.30 -18.05 -6.87
C LEU A 203 -12.02 -16.63 -7.36
N SER A 204 -12.97 -15.70 -7.18
CA SER A 204 -12.79 -14.30 -7.58
C SER A 204 -11.70 -13.60 -6.76
N VAL A 205 -11.69 -13.81 -5.43
CA VAL A 205 -10.66 -13.31 -4.52
C VAL A 205 -9.28 -13.85 -4.93
N LEU A 206 -9.17 -15.17 -5.14
CA LEU A 206 -7.91 -15.80 -5.56
C LEU A 206 -7.44 -15.26 -6.92
N ALA A 207 -8.34 -15.14 -7.90
CA ALA A 207 -8.03 -14.61 -9.21
C ALA A 207 -7.51 -13.16 -9.15
N LEU A 208 -8.14 -12.32 -8.33
CA LEU A 208 -7.69 -10.93 -8.14
C LEU A 208 -6.33 -10.85 -7.43
N PHE A 209 -6.09 -11.68 -6.41
CA PHE A 209 -4.77 -11.75 -5.77
C PHE A 209 -3.68 -12.20 -6.71
N VAL A 210 -3.92 -13.27 -7.49
CA VAL A 210 -2.96 -13.76 -8.49
C VAL A 210 -2.73 -12.70 -9.56
N PHE A 211 -3.79 -12.09 -10.09
CA PHE A 211 -3.68 -11.01 -11.06
C PHE A 211 -2.83 -9.85 -10.52
N ALA A 212 -3.18 -9.33 -9.34
CA ALA A 212 -2.47 -8.20 -8.75
C ALA A 212 -1.01 -8.53 -8.44
N GLY A 213 -0.75 -9.71 -7.85
CA GLY A 213 0.61 -10.17 -7.58
C GLY A 213 1.46 -10.30 -8.84
N VAL A 214 0.91 -10.87 -9.93
CA VAL A 214 1.61 -10.97 -11.23
C VAL A 214 1.87 -9.60 -11.83
N VAL A 215 0.88 -8.70 -11.85
CA VAL A 215 1.04 -7.36 -12.40
C VAL A 215 2.08 -6.56 -11.63
N ILE A 216 2.04 -6.60 -10.30
CA ILE A 216 3.02 -5.93 -9.44
C ILE A 216 4.41 -6.50 -9.69
N ALA A 217 4.58 -7.83 -9.71
CA ALA A 217 5.87 -8.47 -9.96
C ALA A 217 6.45 -8.10 -11.34
N LEU A 218 5.62 -8.01 -12.38
CA LEU A 218 6.04 -7.62 -13.72
C LEU A 218 6.36 -6.12 -13.86
N SER A 219 5.83 -5.29 -12.96
CA SER A 219 5.88 -3.83 -13.08
C SER A 219 6.83 -3.15 -12.08
N ALA A 220 7.03 -3.71 -10.89
CA ALA A 220 7.77 -3.07 -9.80
C ALA A 220 9.22 -2.75 -10.18
N GLU A 221 9.95 -3.71 -10.76
CA GLU A 221 11.35 -3.48 -11.15
C GLU A 221 11.49 -2.47 -12.31
N PRO A 222 10.77 -2.62 -13.44
CA PRO A 222 10.78 -1.62 -14.51
C PRO A 222 10.30 -0.23 -14.07
N PHE A 223 9.36 -0.16 -13.12
CA PHE A 223 8.90 1.09 -12.54
C PHE A 223 10.02 1.76 -11.73
N ALA A 224 10.69 1.01 -10.85
CA ALA A 224 11.80 1.51 -10.03
C ALA A 224 12.95 2.03 -10.89
N ASP A 225 13.39 1.25 -11.89
CA ASP A 225 14.43 1.69 -12.84
C ASP A 225 13.98 2.90 -13.66
N GLY A 226 12.72 2.87 -14.08
CA GLY A 226 12.09 3.92 -14.84
C GLY A 226 12.07 5.26 -14.11
N LEU A 227 11.79 5.26 -12.80
CA LEU A 227 11.82 6.46 -11.96
C LEU A 227 13.23 7.08 -11.90
N VAL A 228 14.24 6.26 -11.63
CA VAL A 228 15.64 6.71 -11.55
C VAL A 228 16.09 7.26 -12.92
N HIS A 229 15.83 6.53 -13.99
CA HIS A 229 16.22 6.95 -15.33
C HIS A 229 15.47 8.21 -15.81
N THR A 230 14.18 8.31 -15.47
CA THR A 230 13.37 9.50 -15.78
C THR A 230 13.88 10.72 -15.02
N GLY A 231 14.25 10.57 -13.75
CA GLY A 231 14.87 11.64 -12.96
C GLY A 231 16.16 12.15 -13.59
N ALA A 232 17.08 11.22 -13.90
CA ALA A 232 18.36 11.54 -14.54
C ALA A 232 18.20 12.29 -15.87
N ARG A 233 17.22 11.88 -16.71
CA ARG A 233 16.95 12.53 -18.00
C ARG A 233 16.29 13.90 -17.89
N LEU A 234 15.35 14.06 -16.95
CA LEU A 234 14.60 15.30 -16.78
C LEU A 234 15.32 16.31 -15.86
N GLY A 235 16.48 15.93 -15.30
CA GLY A 235 17.21 16.76 -14.34
C GLY A 235 16.46 16.91 -13.00
N ILE A 236 15.63 15.92 -12.66
CA ILE A 236 14.90 15.85 -11.39
C ILE A 236 15.67 14.90 -10.48
N ASP A 237 15.91 15.32 -9.23
CA ASP A 237 16.55 14.49 -8.22
C ASP A 237 15.81 13.15 -8.07
N GLU A 238 16.52 12.05 -8.35
CA GLU A 238 15.99 10.70 -8.30
C GLU A 238 15.51 10.36 -6.89
N PHE A 239 16.16 10.92 -5.86
CA PHE A 239 15.77 10.75 -4.47
C PHE A 239 14.37 11.30 -4.21
N LEU A 240 13.98 12.42 -4.84
CA LEU A 240 12.63 12.98 -4.70
C LEU A 240 11.59 12.09 -5.38
N LEU A 241 11.90 11.55 -6.56
CA LEU A 241 11.00 10.64 -7.26
C LEU A 241 10.79 9.34 -6.47
N VAL A 242 11.86 8.76 -5.96
CA VAL A 242 11.78 7.54 -5.15
C VAL A 242 11.12 7.80 -3.80
N GLN A 243 11.40 8.92 -3.11
CA GLN A 243 10.82 9.19 -1.81
C GLN A 243 9.33 9.58 -1.88
N TRP A 244 8.90 10.27 -2.93
CA TRP A 244 7.55 10.86 -2.96
C TRP A 244 6.64 10.26 -4.04
N LEU A 245 7.16 10.01 -5.25
CA LEU A 245 6.32 9.55 -6.35
C LEU A 245 6.05 8.05 -6.28
N ALA A 246 7.06 7.24 -5.94
CA ALA A 246 6.89 5.80 -5.79
C ALA A 246 5.85 5.45 -4.70
N PRO A 247 5.97 5.94 -3.45
CA PRO A 247 5.00 5.64 -2.41
C PRO A 247 3.61 6.21 -2.71
N LEU A 248 3.53 7.37 -3.36
CA LEU A 248 2.25 7.92 -3.76
C LEU A 248 1.50 6.97 -4.70
N ALA A 249 2.21 6.36 -5.66
CA ALA A 249 1.61 5.43 -6.60
C ALA A 249 1.19 4.10 -5.94
N SER A 250 2.03 3.52 -5.08
CA SER A 250 1.77 2.25 -4.39
C SER A 250 0.68 2.36 -3.32
N GLU A 251 0.59 3.48 -2.61
CA GLU A 251 -0.34 3.71 -1.49
C GLU A 251 -1.66 4.41 -1.92
N THR A 252 -1.81 4.74 -3.20
CA THR A 252 -2.99 5.46 -3.73
C THR A 252 -4.34 4.84 -3.31
N PRO A 253 -4.55 3.50 -3.38
CA PRO A 253 -5.81 2.91 -2.97
C PRO A 253 -6.16 3.18 -1.52
N GLU A 254 -5.18 3.06 -0.61
CA GLU A 254 -5.38 3.29 0.82
C GLU A 254 -5.76 4.74 1.10
N PHE A 255 -5.02 5.70 0.53
CA PHE A 255 -5.34 7.13 0.65
C PHE A 255 -6.77 7.44 0.16
N LEU A 256 -7.17 6.86 -0.97
CA LEU A 256 -8.49 7.11 -1.55
C LEU A 256 -9.62 6.47 -0.72
N VAL A 257 -9.41 5.26 -0.20
CA VAL A 257 -10.39 4.60 0.70
C VAL A 257 -10.54 5.39 1.99
N ALA A 258 -9.44 5.79 2.63
CA ALA A 258 -9.44 6.61 3.83
C ALA A 258 -10.16 7.96 3.61
N ALA A 259 -9.90 8.64 2.50
CA ALA A 259 -10.59 9.87 2.11
C ALA A 259 -12.10 9.66 1.91
N LEU A 260 -12.51 8.58 1.23
CA LEU A 260 -13.93 8.25 1.03
C LEU A 260 -14.65 7.97 2.35
N LEU A 261 -14.00 7.28 3.29
CA LEU A 261 -14.55 7.04 4.62
C LEU A 261 -14.72 8.35 5.41
N ALA A 262 -13.74 9.26 5.32
CA ALA A 262 -13.83 10.60 5.91
C ALA A 262 -15.06 11.36 5.40
N LEU A 263 -15.24 11.40 4.08
CA LEU A 263 -16.37 12.06 3.42
C LEU A 263 -17.74 11.45 3.82
N ARG A 264 -17.76 10.16 4.16
CA ARG A 264 -18.96 9.47 4.65
C ARG A 264 -19.22 9.66 6.15
N GLY A 265 -18.35 10.38 6.87
CA GLY A 265 -18.43 10.59 8.31
C GLY A 265 -17.85 9.45 9.13
N LYS A 266 -17.12 8.52 8.51
CA LYS A 266 -16.36 7.43 9.16
C LYS A 266 -14.88 7.80 9.31
N ALA A 267 -14.60 9.03 9.74
CA ALA A 267 -13.23 9.57 9.80
C ALA A 267 -12.33 8.79 10.78
N VAL A 268 -12.88 8.25 11.88
CA VAL A 268 -12.13 7.37 12.80
C VAL A 268 -11.61 6.14 12.05
N THR A 269 -12.48 5.43 11.32
CA THR A 269 -12.11 4.27 10.51
C THR A 269 -11.09 4.63 9.43
N GLY A 270 -11.20 5.82 8.83
CA GLY A 270 -10.24 6.29 7.83
C GLY A 270 -8.85 6.63 8.38
N ILE A 271 -8.72 6.98 9.66
CA ILE A 271 -7.41 7.21 10.31
C ILE A 271 -6.79 5.91 10.82
N THR A 272 -7.62 4.94 11.18
CA THR A 272 -7.19 3.63 11.69
C THR A 272 -7.11 2.55 10.61
N LEU A 273 -7.23 2.94 9.34
CA LEU A 273 -6.94 2.08 8.19
C LEU A 273 -5.43 1.82 8.16
#